data_AF-A0A835UT59-F1
#
_entry.id   AF-A0A835UT59-F1
#
_cell.length_a   1.000
_cell.length_b   1.000
_cell.length_c   1.000
_cell.angle_alpha   90.00
_cell.angle_beta   90.00
_cell.angle_gamma   90.00
#
_symmetry.space_group_name_H-M   'P 1'
#
loop_
_entity.id
_entity.type
_entity.pdbx_description
1 polymer ?
#
loop_
_entity_poly.entity_id
_entity_poly.type
_entity_poly.pdbx_seq_one_letter_code
_entity_poly.pdbx_strand_id
1 'polypeptide(L)' 'MQARSLRAENNVLQLLLKHQELIEKLLDENKKLQKILTEELNVAPEKFQASTGINHGFTYYTCADCFECRRRGRKLRR' A
#
# COMPACT_ATOMS: atom_id res chain seq x y z
N MET A 1 -34.61 -10.32 -18.65
CA MET A 1 -33.28 -10.52 -18.00
C MET A 1 -32.35 -9.31 -18.11
N GLN A 2 -32.30 -8.57 -19.22
CA GLN A 2 -31.36 -7.44 -19.44
C GLN A 2 -31.38 -6.32 -18.38
N ALA A 3 -32.55 -5.92 -17.89
CA ALA A 3 -32.65 -4.82 -16.90
C ALA A 3 -32.02 -5.12 -15.53
N ARG A 4 -31.83 -6.40 -15.15
CA ARG A 4 -31.10 -6.76 -13.92
C ARG A 4 -29.58 -6.66 -14.10
N SER A 5 -29.05 -7.00 -15.28
CA SER A 5 -27.62 -6.87 -15.61
C SER A 5 -27.18 -5.41 -15.58
N LEU A 6 -27.93 -4.54 -16.26
CA LEU A 6 -27.63 -3.11 -16.35
C LEU A 6 -27.61 -2.43 -14.97
N ARG A 7 -28.48 -2.84 -14.04
CA ARG A 7 -28.46 -2.33 -12.66
C ARG A 7 -27.22 -2.77 -11.88
N ALA A 8 -26.80 -4.02 -12.04
CA ALA A 8 -25.58 -4.51 -11.39
C ALA A 8 -24.33 -3.79 -11.93
N GLU A 9 -24.25 -3.61 -13.25
CA GLU A 9 -23.17 -2.85 -13.90
C GLU A 9 -23.14 -1.38 -13.44
N ASN A 10 -24.30 -0.73 -13.35
CA ASN A 10 -24.38 0.64 -12.85
C ASN A 10 -23.91 0.76 -11.39
N ASN A 11 -24.28 -0.20 -10.53
CA ASN A 11 -23.82 -0.23 -9.14
C ASN A 11 -22.29 -0.38 -9.04
N VAL A 12 -21.68 -1.22 -9.89
CA VAL A 12 -20.23 -1.38 -9.96
C VAL A 12 -19.56 -0.09 -10.42
N LEU A 13 -20.11 0.58 -11.44
CA LEU A 13 -19.59 1.86 -11.91
C LEU A 13 -19.65 2.95 -10.82
N GLN A 14 -20.76 3.05 -10.10
CA GLN A 14 -20.86 3.99 -8.98
C GLN A 14 -19.85 3.68 -7.87
N LEU A 15 -19.59 2.41 -7.60
CA LEU A 15 -18.58 1.99 -6.63
C LEU A 15 -17.18 2.38 -7.09
N LEU A 16 -16.85 2.14 -8.36
CA LEU A 16 -15.55 2.51 -8.94
C LEU A 16 -15.32 4.02 -8.89
N LEU A 17 -16.33 4.83 -9.20
CA LEU A 17 -16.24 6.30 -9.09
C LEU A 17 -15.94 6.74 -7.65
N LYS A 18 -16.62 6.16 -6.66
CA LYS A 18 -16.33 6.44 -5.24
C LYS A 18 -14.91 6.04 -4.84
N HIS A 19 -14.42 4.91 -5.35
CA HIS A 19 -13.05 4.49 -5.09
C HIS A 19 -12.04 5.45 -5.73
N GLN A 20 -12.32 5.93 -6.94
CA GLN A 20 -11.48 6.92 -7.61
C GLN A 20 -11.34 8.20 -6.79
N GLU A 21 -12.44 8.73 -6.26
CA GLU A 21 -12.42 9.91 -5.37
C GLU A 21 -11.60 9.66 -4.10
N LEU A 22 -11.68 8.46 -3.52
CA LEU A 22 -10.90 8.09 -2.33
C LEU A 22 -9.40 7.97 -2.65
N ILE A 23 -9.06 7.40 -3.81
CA ILE A 23 -7.66 7.29 -4.27
C ILE A 23 -7.06 8.69 -4.45
N GLU A 24 -7.79 9.62 -5.05
CA GLU A 24 -7.33 11.01 -5.24
C GLU A 24 -7.05 11.70 -3.91
N LYS A 25 -7.97 11.56 -2.94
CA LYS A 25 -7.78 12.09 -1.57
C LYS A 25 -6.54 11.50 -0.91
N LEU A 26 -6.35 10.18 -1.01
CA LEU A 26 -5.19 9.50 -0.45
C LEU A 26 -3.88 9.93 -1.12
N LEU A 27 -3.88 10.16 -2.44
CA LEU A 27 -2.72 10.67 -3.15
C LEU A 27 -2.31 12.06 -2.66
N ASP A 28 -3.29 12.93 -2.41
CA ASP A 28 -3.02 14.28 -1.92
C ASP A 28 -2.56 14.30 -0.46
N GLU A 29 -3.14 13.47 0.40
CA GLU A 29 -2.65 13.28 1.77
C GLU A 29 -1.23 12.71 1.79
N ASN A 30 -0.93 11.74 0.92
CA ASN A 30 0.39 11.15 0.81
C ASN A 30 1.44 12.19 0.38
N LYS A 31 1.15 13.05 -0.60
CA LYS A 31 2.03 14.16 -1.00
C LYS A 31 2.33 15.10 0.17
N LYS A 32 1.32 15.43 0.99
CA LYS A 32 1.52 16.27 2.19
C LYS A 32 2.45 15.58 3.20
N LEU A 33 2.27 14.29 3.44
CA LEU A 33 3.14 13.52 4.31
C LEU A 33 4.58 13.45 3.78
N GLN A 34 4.77 13.22 2.49
CA GLN A 34 6.10 13.24 1.86
C GLN A 34 6.79 14.58 2.04
N LYS A 35 6.04 15.69 1.91
CA LYS A 35 6.56 17.04 2.14
C LYS A 35 7.07 17.21 3.57
N ILE A 36 6.25 16.85 4.57
CA ILE A 36 6.65 16.89 6.00
C ILE A 36 7.89 16.04 6.25
N LEU A 37 7.91 14.81 5.72
CA LEU A 37 9.03 13.89 5.93
C LEU A 37 10.33 14.41 5.31
N THR A 38 10.26 15.04 4.13
CA THR A 38 11.44 15.57 3.44
C THR A 38 11.91 16.89 4.07
N GLU A 39 11.00 17.82 4.33
CA GLU A 39 11.34 19.20 4.74
C GLU A 39 11.57 19.34 6.24
N GLU A 40 10.75 18.71 7.08
CA GLU A 40 10.82 18.87 8.53
C GLU A 40 11.68 17.78 9.19
N LEU A 41 11.62 16.56 8.64
CA LEU A 41 12.27 15.39 9.21
C LEU A 41 13.54 14.97 8.45
N ASN A 42 13.92 15.70 7.38
CA ASN A 42 15.11 15.45 6.55
C ASN A 42 15.26 13.99 6.07
N VAL A 43 14.13 13.32 5.81
CA VAL A 43 14.13 11.97 5.27
C VAL A 43 14.53 12.04 3.80
N ALA A 44 15.52 11.25 3.40
CA ALA A 44 15.98 11.20 2.02
C ALA A 44 14.83 10.77 1.08
N PRO A 45 14.56 11.51 -0.02
CA PRO A 45 13.42 11.25 -0.90
C PRO A 45 13.46 9.89 -1.61
N GLU A 46 14.67 9.32 -1.74
CA GLU A 46 14.91 7.95 -2.24
C GLU A 46 14.18 6.87 -1.42
N LYS A 47 13.90 7.14 -0.14
CA LYS A 47 13.13 6.25 0.74
C LYS A 47 11.64 6.23 0.40
N PHE A 48 11.13 7.22 -0.34
CA PHE A 48 9.74 7.27 -0.80
C PHE A 48 9.52 6.65 -2.17
N GLN A 49 10.59 6.19 -2.83
CA GLN A 49 10.41 5.30 -3.96
C GLN A 49 9.73 4.04 -3.40
N ALA A 50 8.40 3.97 -3.59
CA ALA A 50 7.71 2.70 -3.59
C ALA A 50 8.51 1.87 -4.57
N SER A 51 9.22 0.87 -4.08
CA SER A 51 9.99 -0.05 -4.91
C SER A 51 9.07 -0.38 -6.08
N THR A 52 9.42 0.09 -7.30
CA THR A 52 8.74 -0.27 -8.54
C THR A 52 9.02 -1.76 -8.72
N GLY A 53 8.22 -2.50 -7.98
CA GLY A 53 8.57 -3.74 -7.34
C GLY A 53 7.29 -4.54 -7.30
N ILE A 54 6.78 -4.77 -8.51
CA ILE A 54 6.07 -6.00 -8.86
C ILE A 54 7.00 -7.24 -8.61
N ASN A 55 8.19 -7.04 -8.03
CA ASN A 55 9.07 -8.03 -7.38
C ASN A 55 9.04 -7.98 -5.83
N HIS A 56 7.95 -7.52 -5.19
CA HIS A 56 7.69 -7.86 -3.78
C HIS A 56 6.92 -9.19 -3.61
N GLY A 57 6.72 -9.93 -4.69
CA GLY A 57 6.81 -11.39 -4.64
C GLY A 57 8.25 -11.80 -4.93
N PHE A 58 8.87 -12.63 -4.09
CA PHE A 58 10.04 -13.44 -4.46
C PHE A 58 11.45 -12.80 -4.51
N THR A 59 11.77 -11.75 -3.75
CA THR A 59 13.09 -11.83 -3.08
C THR A 59 12.91 -12.84 -1.96
N TYR A 60 13.72 -13.89 -1.99
CA TYR A 60 13.70 -15.06 -1.11
C TYR A 60 13.99 -14.65 0.35
N TYR A 61 13.17 -13.80 0.96
CA TYR A 61 13.09 -13.70 2.40
C TYR A 61 12.55 -15.06 2.84
N THR A 62 13.48 -15.97 3.15
CA THR A 62 13.15 -17.19 3.84
C THR A 62 12.27 -16.80 5.02
N CYS A 63 11.23 -17.59 5.32
CA CYS A 63 10.34 -17.30 6.46
C CYS A 63 11.14 -17.03 7.75
N ALA A 64 12.37 -17.53 7.86
CA ALA A 64 13.32 -17.25 8.94
C ALA A 64 13.66 -15.75 9.15
N ASP A 65 13.61 -14.93 8.10
CA ASP A 65 13.96 -13.50 8.15
C ASP A 65 12.75 -12.58 8.39
N CYS A 66 11.54 -13.14 8.46
CA CYS A 66 10.36 -12.33 8.75
C CYS A 66 10.39 -11.78 10.18
N PHE A 67 9.66 -10.69 10.41
CA PHE A 67 9.59 -10.02 11.71
C PHE A 67 9.24 -10.99 12.85
N GLU A 68 8.27 -11.89 12.61
CA GLU A 68 7.84 -12.89 13.60
C GLU A 68 8.93 -13.93 13.91
N CYS A 69 9.62 -14.46 12.90
CA CYS A 69 10.71 -15.41 13.10
C CYS A 69 11.91 -14.76 13.81
N ARG A 70 12.28 -13.53 13.44
CA ARG A 70 13.31 -12.75 14.14
C ARG A 70 12.92 -12.42 15.59
N ARG A 71 11.63 -12.22 15.86
CA ARG A 71 11.11 -11.99 17.22
C ARG A 71 11.13 -13.26 18.06
N ARG A 72 10.75 -14.40 17.49
CA ARG A 72 10.80 -15.72 18.14
C ARG A 72 12.24 -16.14 18.44
N GLY A 73 13.17 -15.98 17.50
CA GLY A 73 14.58 -16.31 17.70
C GLY A 73 15.25 -15.52 18.84
N ARG A 74 14.82 -14.27 19.09
CA ARG A 74 15.29 -13.49 20.24
C ARG A 74 14.80 -14.01 21.58
N LYS A 75 13.61 -14.63 21.62
CA LYS A 75 13.05 -15.25 22.83
C LYS A 75 13.72 -16.59 23.16
N LEU A 76 14.15 -17.33 22.13
CA LEU A 76 14.76 -18.66 22.28
C LEU A 76 16.25 -18.61 22.67
N ARG A 77 16.91 -17.45 22.54
CA ARG A 77 18.33 -17.23 22.93
C ARG A 77 18.50 -16.68 24.36
N ARG A 78 17.43 -16.57 25.13
CA ARG A 78 17.43 -16.28 26.56
C ARG A 78 17.08 -17.56 27.30
#